data_AF-A0A925ZWS5-F1
#
_entry.id   AF-A0A925ZWS5-F1
#
_cell.length_a   1.000
_cell.length_b   1.000
_cell.length_c   1.000
_cell.angle_alpha   90.00
_cell.angle_beta   90.00
_cell.angle_gamma   90.00
#
_symmetry.space_group_name_H-M   'P 1'
#
loop_
_entity.id
_entity.type
_entity.pdbx_description
1 polymer ?
#
loop_
_entity_poly.entity_id
_entity_poly.type
_entity_poly.pdbx_seq_one_letter_code
_entity_poly.pdbx_strand_id
1 'polypeptide(L)'
;MKQYYYYKQFLSWCGVLLSWLLTAGPVTAQTRASYGNEWIVPSQQYYKIKVTKTALYRLDQQYLAQAGISGVNPQRIQLWRRGRELAIHGGGNQNTLDATTYFEFYGQRNDGKLDQALYKGGATTQPHDLYSLYTDTAAYFLTWSATTNGRRMTAVATTPTAAPHATRLAQRQVLFNGNPIQGEIAYVDDESYIYQPWGEAGEGFLSVEFGGNSGAGSGPSFPPGTLPASMIADSVWAEARTAGTVPQVELLFVGAWSGPHTVQVSVMQPGTNTERVLGSISFNGYEKRLFRHPLLHSDISPTGVVYTLSRDANARTTSQKYGYRVGYVRYTFPQASRWRAGQRQMAFSNDSTLAGPAYYTLDSIPATVRGFDLTDTYNVQRVEGLALAGQQRGYSFPGATTNQVRRLLLADEAQTATPRPAVRVRFRTLNAAASNFLIISHTYLMRPVGGVNAVREYANYRASTLGGRYDTVVITSEQLYNQFHYGEKSVGGLRNFVRWELANSPAAQTNYLLLLGKGLMVGEYPRSQLAPAADLVPSSTRGASDNFLSADWENNQYIARMPTGRVSATEPQQVIRYLDKLKTHESPALGAAPWRKNIVHLAGGTDAGEHQRFEAYMDKYKQLAEKPL
;
A
#
# COMPACT_ATOMS: atom_id res chain seq x y z
N MET A 1 0.89 1.30 77.59
CA MET A 1 1.30 2.43 76.71
C MET A 1 2.14 2.05 75.49
N LYS A 2 2.83 0.88 75.42
CA LYS A 2 3.68 0.52 74.25
C LYS A 2 2.94 -0.07 73.03
N GLN A 3 1.73 -0.64 73.17
CA GLN A 3 1.00 -1.23 72.03
C GLN A 3 0.32 -0.22 71.10
N TYR A 4 -0.05 0.97 71.60
CA TYR A 4 -0.72 2.00 70.80
C TYR A 4 0.22 2.74 69.82
N TYR A 5 1.54 2.67 70.04
CA TYR A 5 2.53 3.34 69.20
C TYR A 5 2.83 2.56 67.90
N TYR A 6 2.88 1.23 67.98
CA TYR A 6 3.12 0.38 66.81
C TYR A 6 1.96 0.39 65.81
N TYR A 7 0.72 0.49 66.29
CA TYR A 7 -0.47 0.55 65.42
C TYR A 7 -0.55 1.86 64.62
N LYS A 8 -0.19 2.99 65.25
CA LYS A 8 -0.12 4.29 64.57
C LYS A 8 1.02 4.36 63.55
N GLN A 9 2.17 3.76 63.85
CA GLN A 9 3.27 3.68 62.88
C GLN A 9 2.91 2.76 61.71
N PHE A 10 2.29 1.60 61.94
CA PHE A 10 1.86 0.70 60.87
C PHE A 10 0.83 1.35 59.93
N LEU A 11 -0.17 2.07 60.48
CA LEU A 11 -1.14 2.82 59.68
C LEU A 11 -0.50 3.99 58.91
N SER A 12 0.52 4.65 59.48
CA SER A 12 1.26 5.72 58.81
C SER A 12 2.08 5.17 57.62
N TRP A 13 2.75 4.02 57.80
CA TRP A 13 3.48 3.36 56.72
C TRP A 13 2.55 2.82 55.62
N CYS A 14 1.37 2.29 55.99
CA CYS A 14 0.35 1.91 55.02
C CYS A 14 -0.20 3.12 54.25
N GLY A 15 -0.39 4.28 54.91
CA GLY A 15 -0.82 5.51 54.26
C GLY A 15 0.22 6.09 53.29
N VAL A 16 1.52 5.96 53.60
CA VAL A 16 2.61 6.38 52.70
C VAL A 16 2.74 5.45 51.50
N LEU A 17 2.57 4.13 51.69
CA LEU A 17 2.52 3.15 50.60
C LEU A 17 1.28 3.32 49.71
N LEU A 18 0.10 3.62 50.29
CA LEU A 18 -1.13 3.85 49.53
C LEU A 18 -1.07 5.17 48.74
N SER A 19 -0.43 6.21 49.28
CA SER A 19 -0.22 7.48 48.56
C SER A 19 0.85 7.38 47.46
N TRP A 20 1.84 6.49 47.59
CA TRP A 20 2.74 6.12 46.48
C TRP A 20 2.03 5.31 45.39
N LEU A 21 1.13 4.39 45.76
CA LEU A 21 0.33 3.62 44.79
C LEU A 21 -0.77 4.45 44.10
N LEU A 22 -1.27 5.51 44.74
CA LEU A 22 -2.28 6.42 44.20
C LEU A 22 -1.68 7.60 43.40
N THR A 23 -0.37 7.83 43.49
CA THR A 23 0.38 8.80 42.65
C THR A 23 1.14 8.16 41.49
N ALA A 24 1.26 6.83 41.49
CA ALA A 24 1.55 6.08 40.28
C ALA A 24 0.31 6.17 39.35
N GLY A 25 0.26 7.24 38.55
CA GLY A 25 -0.67 7.32 37.42
C GLY A 25 -0.59 6.04 36.58
N PRO A 26 -1.65 5.67 35.84
CA PRO A 26 -1.64 4.46 35.04
C PRO A 26 -0.36 4.45 34.22
N VAL A 27 0.52 3.48 34.50
CA VAL A 27 1.56 3.09 33.56
C VAL A 27 0.78 2.54 32.38
N THR A 28 0.38 3.45 31.50
CA THR A 28 0.04 3.10 30.14
C THR A 28 1.27 2.35 29.67
N ALA A 29 1.14 1.03 29.53
CA ALA A 29 2.10 0.28 28.77
C ALA A 29 2.19 1.03 27.44
N GLN A 30 3.30 1.76 27.25
CA GLN A 30 3.56 2.47 26.02
C GLN A 30 3.55 1.38 24.97
N THR A 31 2.45 1.26 24.24
CA THR A 31 2.41 0.42 23.06
C THR A 31 3.49 0.99 22.18
N ARG A 32 4.62 0.28 22.07
CA ARG A 32 5.72 0.71 21.22
C ARG A 32 5.11 0.99 19.85
N ALA A 33 5.26 2.22 19.36
CA ALA A 33 4.84 2.55 18.02
C ALA A 33 5.50 1.55 17.06
N SER A 34 4.71 0.96 16.15
CA SER A 34 5.24 0.05 15.15
C SER A 34 5.80 0.87 13.98
N TYR A 35 7.05 0.61 13.63
CA TYR A 35 7.78 1.20 12.50
C TYR A 35 7.91 0.22 11.33
N GLY A 36 7.38 -1.01 11.47
CA GLY A 36 7.37 -2.01 10.42
C GLY A 36 8.62 -2.90 10.37
N ASN A 37 9.50 -2.78 11.36
CA ASN A 37 10.70 -3.60 11.52
C ASN A 37 10.58 -4.64 12.65
N GLU A 38 9.47 -4.65 13.40
CA GLU A 38 9.31 -5.49 14.62
C GLU A 38 9.27 -7.00 14.34
N TRP A 39 8.96 -7.38 13.10
CA TRP A 39 8.85 -8.78 12.67
C TRP A 39 10.20 -9.44 12.36
N ILE A 40 11.28 -8.65 12.32
CA ILE A 40 12.62 -9.12 11.94
C ILE A 40 13.28 -9.74 13.17
N VAL A 41 13.63 -11.02 13.07
CA VAL A 41 14.39 -11.74 14.08
C VAL A 41 15.89 -11.58 13.75
N PRO A 42 16.69 -11.01 14.66
CA PRO A 42 18.13 -10.88 14.45
C PRO A 42 18.79 -12.23 14.13
N SER A 43 19.81 -12.21 13.28
CA SER A 43 20.61 -13.37 12.86
C SER A 43 19.89 -14.44 12.02
N GLN A 44 18.56 -14.35 11.82
CA GLN A 44 17.88 -15.18 10.83
C GLN A 44 18.28 -14.78 9.40
N GLN A 45 18.27 -15.75 8.50
CA GLN A 45 18.48 -15.52 7.07
C GLN A 45 17.16 -15.27 6.37
N TYR A 46 17.09 -14.18 5.61
CA TYR A 46 15.87 -13.82 4.88
C TYR A 46 16.11 -13.80 3.37
N TYR A 47 15.13 -14.30 2.64
CA TYR A 47 15.09 -14.29 1.18
C TYR A 47 13.79 -13.66 0.73
N LYS A 48 13.90 -12.58 -0.05
CA LYS A 48 12.76 -11.85 -0.58
C LYS A 48 12.25 -12.52 -1.85
N ILE A 49 10.95 -12.81 -1.84
CA ILE A 49 10.18 -13.34 -2.95
C ILE A 49 9.25 -12.22 -3.43
N LYS A 50 9.27 -11.93 -4.73
CA LYS A 50 8.40 -10.92 -5.35
C LYS A 50 7.18 -11.60 -5.97
N VAL A 51 5.99 -11.14 -5.60
CA VAL A 51 4.71 -11.65 -6.12
C VAL A 51 4.00 -10.54 -6.89
N THR A 52 3.78 -10.75 -8.19
CA THR A 52 3.14 -9.77 -9.09
C THR A 52 1.73 -10.16 -9.50
N LYS A 53 1.36 -11.42 -9.32
CA LYS A 53 0.04 -11.96 -9.63
C LYS A 53 -0.53 -12.72 -8.44
N THR A 54 -1.82 -12.62 -8.22
CA THR A 54 -2.50 -13.38 -7.17
C THR A 54 -2.77 -14.81 -7.64
N ALA A 55 -2.16 -15.80 -6.99
CA ALA A 55 -2.26 -17.21 -7.38
C ALA A 55 -1.81 -18.15 -6.25
N LEU A 56 -2.04 -19.45 -6.41
CA LEU A 56 -1.32 -20.49 -5.66
C LEU A 56 0.11 -20.61 -6.21
N TYR A 57 1.10 -20.43 -5.34
CA TYR A 57 2.52 -20.54 -5.67
C TYR A 57 3.13 -21.79 -5.06
N ARG A 58 4.08 -22.41 -5.77
CA ARG A 58 4.90 -23.51 -5.25
C ARG A 58 6.38 -23.13 -5.22
N LEU A 59 7.02 -23.40 -4.10
CA LEU A 59 8.46 -23.32 -3.87
C LEU A 59 8.97 -24.76 -3.69
N ASP A 60 9.45 -25.38 -4.75
CA ASP A 60 10.02 -26.72 -4.69
C ASP A 60 11.50 -26.69 -4.27
N GLN A 61 12.09 -27.88 -4.07
CA GLN A 61 13.50 -27.99 -3.69
C GLN A 61 14.43 -27.35 -4.74
N GLN A 62 14.12 -27.42 -6.03
CA GLN A 62 14.94 -26.82 -7.08
C GLN A 62 14.94 -25.29 -6.96
N TYR A 63 13.78 -24.66 -6.71
CA TYR A 63 13.65 -23.24 -6.46
C TYR A 63 14.48 -22.80 -5.25
N LEU A 64 14.45 -23.58 -4.15
CA LEU A 64 15.23 -23.31 -2.95
C LEU A 64 16.74 -23.43 -3.23
N ALA A 65 17.16 -24.47 -3.96
CA ALA A 65 18.55 -24.68 -4.35
C ALA A 65 19.08 -23.55 -5.25
N GLN A 66 18.28 -23.04 -6.19
CA GLN A 66 18.63 -21.89 -7.03
C GLN A 66 18.89 -20.61 -6.21
N ALA A 67 18.22 -20.47 -5.06
CA ALA A 67 18.47 -19.37 -4.13
C ALA A 67 19.67 -19.64 -3.18
N GLY A 68 20.34 -20.79 -3.32
CA GLY A 68 21.44 -21.23 -2.44
C GLY A 68 20.97 -21.73 -1.08
N ILE A 69 19.71 -22.14 -0.95
CA ILE A 69 19.13 -22.67 0.29
C ILE A 69 19.26 -24.20 0.30
N SER A 70 20.02 -24.74 1.25
CA SER A 70 20.28 -26.17 1.40
C SER A 70 20.47 -26.54 2.88
N GLY A 71 20.26 -27.80 3.25
CA GLY A 71 20.52 -28.29 4.62
C GLY A 71 19.58 -27.71 5.69
N VAL A 72 18.44 -27.15 5.28
CA VAL A 72 17.43 -26.58 6.19
C VAL A 72 16.39 -27.64 6.52
N ASN A 73 15.99 -27.74 7.80
CA ASN A 73 14.85 -28.59 8.18
C ASN A 73 13.55 -28.01 7.58
N PRO A 74 12.82 -28.76 6.73
CA PRO A 74 11.59 -28.27 6.11
C PRO A 74 10.53 -27.78 7.10
N GLN A 75 10.42 -28.37 8.29
CA GLN A 75 9.44 -27.96 9.33
C GLN A 75 9.72 -26.57 9.91
N ARG A 76 10.97 -26.10 9.81
CA ARG A 76 11.41 -24.80 10.34
C ARG A 76 11.19 -23.65 9.36
N ILE A 77 10.85 -23.94 8.11
CA ILE A 77 10.61 -22.92 7.08
C ILE A 77 9.36 -22.11 7.41
N GLN A 78 9.53 -20.79 7.37
CA GLN A 78 8.53 -19.76 7.63
C GLN A 78 8.41 -18.84 6.41
N LEU A 79 7.21 -18.35 6.15
CA LEU A 79 6.96 -17.36 5.12
C LEU A 79 6.25 -16.16 5.74
N TRP A 80 6.77 -14.96 5.51
CA TRP A 80 6.26 -13.72 6.11
C TRP A 80 5.77 -12.76 5.03
N ARG A 81 4.68 -12.06 5.30
CA ARG A 81 4.18 -10.92 4.51
C ARG A 81 3.74 -9.84 5.48
N ARG A 82 4.12 -8.59 5.23
CA ARG A 82 3.66 -7.44 6.03
C ARG A 82 3.79 -7.64 7.54
N GLY A 83 4.92 -8.21 7.94
CA GLY A 83 5.28 -8.45 9.34
C GLY A 83 4.51 -9.55 10.05
N ARG A 84 3.77 -10.39 9.32
CA ARG A 84 3.04 -11.53 9.88
C ARG A 84 3.40 -12.82 9.14
N GLU A 85 3.61 -13.89 9.91
CA GLU A 85 3.86 -15.22 9.37
C GLU A 85 2.58 -15.82 8.76
N LEU A 86 2.71 -16.42 7.58
CA LEU A 86 1.67 -17.11 6.83
C LEU A 86 1.72 -18.60 7.09
N ALA A 87 0.55 -19.20 7.23
CA ALA A 87 0.37 -20.63 7.10
C ALA A 87 0.64 -21.07 5.65
N ILE A 88 1.60 -21.98 5.47
CA ILE A 88 1.94 -22.58 4.17
C ILE A 88 1.62 -24.09 4.16
N HIS A 89 1.33 -24.67 3.01
CA HIS A 89 1.29 -26.13 2.88
C HIS A 89 2.70 -26.65 2.65
N GLY A 90 3.09 -27.74 3.33
CA GLY A 90 4.33 -28.46 3.07
C GLY A 90 4.00 -29.85 2.54
N GLY A 91 4.51 -30.20 1.36
CA GLY A 91 4.29 -31.50 0.73
C GLY A 91 5.59 -32.25 0.44
N GLY A 92 5.45 -33.52 0.03
CA GLY A 92 6.57 -34.46 -0.09
C GLY A 92 7.22 -34.77 1.25
N ASN A 93 8.55 -34.96 1.27
CA ASN A 93 9.30 -35.18 2.51
C ASN A 93 9.42 -33.89 3.33
N GLN A 94 8.90 -33.90 4.55
CA GLN A 94 9.00 -32.77 5.48
C GLN A 94 10.02 -33.01 6.60
N ASN A 95 10.65 -34.18 6.68
CA ASN A 95 11.70 -34.49 7.65
C ASN A 95 13.09 -34.09 7.15
N THR A 96 13.29 -34.13 5.83
CA THR A 96 14.54 -33.76 5.17
C THR A 96 14.24 -32.99 3.90
N LEU A 97 15.01 -31.95 3.62
CA LEU A 97 14.90 -31.18 2.38
C LEU A 97 15.50 -32.00 1.23
N ASP A 98 14.64 -32.71 0.50
CA ASP A 98 15.01 -33.56 -0.64
C ASP A 98 14.24 -33.17 -1.91
N ALA A 99 14.48 -33.90 -3.00
CA ALA A 99 13.90 -33.60 -4.32
C ALA A 99 12.36 -33.64 -4.35
N THR A 100 11.70 -34.24 -3.36
CA THR A 100 10.23 -34.29 -3.25
C THR A 100 9.66 -33.15 -2.41
N THR A 101 10.48 -32.47 -1.61
CA THR A 101 10.04 -31.40 -0.72
C THR A 101 9.55 -30.18 -1.50
N TYR A 102 8.37 -29.68 -1.16
CA TYR A 102 7.87 -28.40 -1.67
C TYR A 102 7.00 -27.68 -0.64
N PHE A 103 6.83 -26.37 -0.85
CA PHE A 103 5.94 -25.53 -0.08
C PHE A 103 4.97 -24.77 -0.99
N GLU A 104 3.72 -24.66 -0.57
CA GLU A 104 2.70 -23.90 -1.29
C GLU A 104 2.08 -22.82 -0.44
N PHE A 105 1.78 -21.69 -1.07
CA PHE A 105 1.12 -20.57 -0.42
C PHE A 105 0.26 -19.80 -1.40
N TYR A 106 -0.81 -19.19 -0.88
CA TYR A 106 -1.59 -18.24 -1.66
C TYR A 106 -0.90 -16.89 -1.68
N GLY A 107 -0.20 -16.60 -2.77
CA GLY A 107 0.47 -15.33 -2.99
C GLY A 107 -0.51 -14.29 -3.52
N GLN A 108 -0.55 -13.12 -2.90
CA GLN A 108 -1.32 -11.97 -3.34
C GLN A 108 -0.37 -10.93 -3.92
N ARG A 109 -0.74 -10.34 -5.07
CA ARG A 109 -0.05 -9.14 -5.58
C ARG A 109 -0.16 -7.98 -4.57
N ASN A 110 0.62 -6.92 -4.74
CA ASN A 110 0.50 -5.78 -3.84
C ASN A 110 -0.86 -5.11 -4.01
N ASP A 111 -1.45 -4.78 -2.87
CA ASP A 111 -2.67 -4.02 -2.73
C ASP A 111 -2.30 -2.66 -2.10
N GLY A 112 -3.22 -1.70 -2.09
CA GLY A 112 -2.98 -0.38 -1.53
C GLY A 112 -3.08 -0.31 -0.01
N LYS A 113 -3.21 -1.42 0.72
CA LYS A 113 -3.55 -1.39 2.14
C LYS A 113 -2.48 -0.73 3.02
N LEU A 114 -1.19 -0.83 2.67
CA LEU A 114 -0.15 -0.11 3.41
C LEU A 114 -0.17 1.39 3.14
N ASP A 115 -0.72 1.83 2.01
CA ASP A 115 -0.76 3.25 1.65
C ASP A 115 -1.68 4.05 2.57
N GLN A 116 -2.57 3.39 3.34
CA GLN A 116 -3.37 4.05 4.38
C GLN A 116 -2.50 4.90 5.33
N ALA A 117 -1.26 4.47 5.63
CA ALA A 117 -0.34 5.21 6.50
C ALA A 117 0.18 6.53 5.87
N LEU A 118 -0.09 6.75 4.59
CA LEU A 118 0.24 7.97 3.86
C LEU A 118 -0.91 8.98 3.88
N TYR A 119 -2.09 8.60 4.38
CA TYR A 119 -3.26 9.46 4.44
C TYR A 119 -3.54 9.95 5.86
N LYS A 120 -3.97 11.21 6.01
CA LYS A 120 -4.21 11.83 7.33
C LYS A 120 -5.34 11.18 8.13
N GLY A 121 -6.42 10.75 7.47
CA GLY A 121 -7.46 9.92 8.10
C GLY A 121 -7.21 8.42 8.01
N GLY A 122 -6.05 7.99 7.52
CA GLY A 122 -5.77 6.58 7.31
C GLY A 122 -6.72 5.94 6.30
N ALA A 123 -7.24 4.77 6.64
CA ALA A 123 -8.17 4.01 5.81
C ALA A 123 -9.51 4.72 5.56
N THR A 124 -9.91 5.70 6.39
CA THR A 124 -11.18 6.42 6.20
C THR A 124 -11.09 7.38 5.02
N THR A 125 -9.93 8.02 4.82
CA THR A 125 -9.68 8.99 3.75
C THR A 125 -9.06 8.37 2.51
N GLN A 126 -8.32 7.26 2.63
CA GLN A 126 -7.84 6.52 1.45
C GLN A 126 -9.06 6.05 0.62
N PRO A 127 -9.17 6.39 -0.68
CA PRO A 127 -10.34 6.01 -1.47
C PRO A 127 -10.60 4.50 -1.50
N HIS A 128 -9.59 3.71 -1.83
CA HIS A 128 -9.64 2.25 -1.79
C HIS A 128 -8.25 1.64 -1.54
N ASP A 129 -8.20 0.37 -1.16
CA ASP A 129 -6.97 -0.39 -0.96
C ASP A 129 -6.70 -1.43 -2.07
N LEU A 130 -7.35 -1.33 -3.24
CA LEU A 130 -7.28 -2.33 -4.31
C LEU A 130 -6.07 -2.19 -5.25
N TYR A 131 -5.40 -1.04 -5.19
CA TYR A 131 -4.23 -0.71 -6.00
C TYR A 131 -3.35 0.27 -5.22
N SER A 132 -2.08 -0.09 -5.06
CA SER A 132 -1.14 0.75 -4.32
C SER A 132 -0.78 2.00 -5.10
N LEU A 133 -0.30 3.04 -4.39
CA LEU A 133 0.28 4.26 -4.93
C LEU A 133 1.66 4.05 -5.56
N TYR A 134 2.49 3.13 -5.05
CA TYR A 134 3.90 3.01 -5.46
C TYR A 134 4.25 1.75 -6.27
N THR A 135 3.63 0.60 -6.01
CA THR A 135 4.01 -0.66 -6.67
C THR A 135 2.88 -1.69 -6.68
N ASP A 136 2.76 -2.48 -7.73
CA ASP A 136 1.86 -3.65 -7.80
C ASP A 136 2.52 -4.95 -7.30
N THR A 137 3.81 -4.90 -7.01
CA THR A 137 4.62 -6.06 -6.63
C THR A 137 4.68 -6.20 -5.11
N ALA A 138 4.10 -7.28 -4.59
CA ALA A 138 4.17 -7.62 -3.17
C ALA A 138 5.52 -8.25 -2.82
N ALA A 139 5.89 -8.12 -1.55
CA ALA A 139 7.06 -8.77 -0.99
C ALA A 139 6.67 -9.81 0.05
N TYR A 140 7.25 -10.99 -0.11
CA TYR A 140 7.21 -12.08 0.86
C TYR A 140 8.64 -12.37 1.30
N PHE A 141 8.83 -12.79 2.54
CA PHE A 141 10.13 -13.16 3.07
C PHE A 141 10.13 -14.61 3.53
N LEU A 142 10.93 -15.43 2.86
CA LEU A 142 11.24 -16.78 3.24
C LEU A 142 12.39 -16.77 4.24
N THR A 143 12.22 -17.46 5.36
CA THR A 143 13.21 -17.63 6.43
C THR A 143 13.04 -19.00 7.07
N TRP A 144 13.93 -19.37 7.99
CA TRP A 144 13.77 -20.54 8.84
C TRP A 144 14.25 -20.26 10.25
N SER A 145 13.48 -20.74 11.24
CA SER A 145 13.83 -20.60 12.65
C SER A 145 14.73 -21.75 13.11
N ALA A 146 15.66 -21.46 14.03
CA ALA A 146 16.48 -22.50 14.64
C ALA A 146 15.64 -23.41 15.58
N THR A 147 14.61 -22.85 16.22
CA THR A 147 13.91 -23.50 17.34
C THR A 147 12.40 -23.62 17.16
N THR A 148 11.81 -22.83 16.26
CA THR A 148 10.34 -22.75 16.08
C THR A 148 9.92 -23.41 14.77
N ASN A 149 8.86 -24.22 14.80
CA ASN A 149 8.26 -24.69 13.56
C ASN A 149 7.55 -23.55 12.86
N GLY A 150 7.63 -23.53 11.53
CA GLY A 150 6.86 -22.57 10.76
C GLY A 150 5.38 -22.93 10.73
N ARG A 151 4.53 -21.92 10.51
CA ARG A 151 3.09 -22.12 10.46
C ARG A 151 2.69 -22.94 9.24
N ARG A 152 1.72 -23.84 9.42
CA ARG A 152 1.20 -24.70 8.35
C ARG A 152 -0.30 -24.49 8.16
N MET A 153 -0.76 -24.65 6.92
CA MET A 153 -2.20 -24.65 6.62
C MET A 153 -2.85 -25.85 7.29
N THR A 154 -3.99 -25.63 7.94
CA THR A 154 -4.82 -26.73 8.45
C THR A 154 -5.47 -27.46 7.28
N ALA A 155 -5.34 -28.79 7.24
CA ALA A 155 -6.03 -29.63 6.27
C ALA A 155 -7.44 -29.99 6.78
N VAL A 156 -8.44 -29.83 5.93
CA VAL A 156 -9.86 -30.08 6.22
C VAL A 156 -10.37 -31.13 5.22
N ALA A 157 -10.83 -32.26 5.75
CA ALA A 157 -11.43 -33.33 4.97
C ALA A 157 -12.75 -33.78 5.64
N THR A 158 -13.72 -32.86 5.71
CA THR A 158 -15.01 -33.15 6.34
C THR A 158 -15.97 -33.80 5.36
N THR A 159 -16.52 -34.96 5.75
CA THR A 159 -17.63 -35.58 5.02
C THR A 159 -18.83 -34.63 5.03
N PRO A 160 -19.42 -34.31 3.87
CA PRO A 160 -20.56 -33.42 3.80
C PRO A 160 -21.78 -34.03 4.49
N THR A 161 -22.50 -33.22 5.27
CA THR A 161 -23.76 -33.60 5.94
C THR A 161 -25.01 -33.05 5.23
N ALA A 162 -24.81 -32.16 4.25
CA ALA A 162 -25.86 -31.51 3.47
C ALA A 162 -25.72 -31.85 1.98
N ALA A 163 -26.80 -31.66 1.22
CA ALA A 163 -26.79 -31.82 -0.24
C ALA A 163 -25.84 -30.79 -0.90
N PRO A 164 -25.26 -31.12 -2.07
CA PRO A 164 -24.45 -30.16 -2.82
C PRO A 164 -25.21 -28.88 -3.11
N HIS A 165 -24.55 -27.76 -2.84
CA HIS A 165 -25.09 -26.45 -3.14
C HIS A 165 -24.98 -26.16 -4.65
N ALA A 166 -26.11 -25.80 -5.25
CA ALA A 166 -26.24 -25.71 -6.70
C ALA A 166 -25.41 -24.54 -7.30
N THR A 167 -25.28 -23.44 -6.56
CA THR A 167 -24.68 -22.20 -7.05
C THR A 167 -23.61 -21.67 -6.11
N ARG A 168 -22.59 -21.02 -6.66
CA ARG A 168 -21.58 -20.25 -5.91
C ARG A 168 -21.65 -18.78 -6.29
N LEU A 169 -21.25 -17.88 -5.40
CA LEU A 169 -21.12 -16.46 -5.75
C LEU A 169 -19.79 -16.20 -6.45
N ALA A 170 -19.87 -15.80 -7.71
CA ALA A 170 -18.74 -15.29 -8.47
C ALA A 170 -18.63 -13.77 -8.29
N GLN A 171 -17.42 -13.22 -8.49
CA GLN A 171 -17.19 -11.78 -8.51
C GLN A 171 -16.47 -11.35 -9.79
N ARG A 172 -16.94 -10.25 -10.39
CA ARG A 172 -16.27 -9.54 -11.48
C ARG A 172 -16.05 -8.09 -11.05
N GLN A 173 -14.81 -7.61 -11.11
CA GLN A 173 -14.48 -6.25 -10.70
C GLN A 173 -13.77 -5.51 -11.83
N VAL A 174 -14.19 -4.27 -12.06
CA VAL A 174 -13.47 -3.28 -12.86
C VAL A 174 -12.97 -2.21 -11.91
N LEU A 175 -11.65 -2.05 -11.86
CA LEU A 175 -10.97 -1.05 -11.04
C LEU A 175 -10.56 0.10 -11.96
N PHE A 176 -10.85 1.33 -11.56
CA PHE A 176 -10.38 2.52 -12.25
C PHE A 176 -9.08 2.98 -11.61
N ASN A 177 -8.01 3.05 -12.40
CA ASN A 177 -6.67 3.33 -11.90
C ASN A 177 -5.94 4.44 -12.66
N GLY A 178 -6.69 5.47 -13.06
CA GLY A 178 -6.19 6.67 -13.76
C GLY A 178 -6.70 6.83 -15.19
N ASN A 179 -6.36 7.96 -15.80
CA ASN A 179 -6.61 8.26 -17.20
C ASN A 179 -5.79 7.29 -18.09
N PRO A 180 -6.40 6.55 -19.04
CA PRO A 180 -5.68 5.60 -19.90
C PRO A 180 -4.59 6.24 -20.78
N ILE A 181 -4.62 7.56 -20.98
CA ILE A 181 -3.65 8.30 -21.81
C ILE A 181 -2.50 8.86 -20.96
N GLN A 182 -2.77 9.36 -19.75
CA GLN A 182 -1.80 10.08 -18.92
C GLN A 182 -1.40 9.34 -17.63
N GLY A 183 -2.11 8.27 -17.24
CA GLY A 183 -1.84 7.47 -16.04
C GLY A 183 -2.02 8.24 -14.72
N GLU A 184 -2.79 9.33 -14.75
CA GLU A 184 -2.86 10.30 -13.67
C GLU A 184 -3.55 9.77 -12.42
N ILE A 185 -2.96 10.08 -11.26
CA ILE A 185 -3.63 10.01 -9.96
C ILE A 185 -4.71 11.11 -9.90
N ALA A 186 -5.88 10.82 -9.36
CA ALA A 186 -6.90 11.82 -9.08
C ALA A 186 -6.49 12.68 -7.87
N TYR A 187 -6.81 13.96 -7.94
CA TYR A 187 -6.37 14.97 -6.98
C TYR A 187 -7.45 15.33 -5.96
N VAL A 188 -7.01 15.80 -4.78
CA VAL A 188 -7.91 16.28 -3.71
C VAL A 188 -8.75 17.44 -4.21
N ASP A 189 -8.11 18.51 -4.71
CA ASP A 189 -8.77 19.79 -4.91
C ASP A 189 -8.41 20.38 -6.29
N ASP A 190 -9.29 20.15 -7.27
CA ASP A 190 -9.23 20.78 -8.59
C ASP A 190 -9.77 22.23 -8.57
N GLU A 191 -10.29 22.71 -7.43
CA GLU A 191 -10.77 24.08 -7.24
C GLU A 191 -9.64 25.05 -6.96
N SER A 192 -8.77 24.66 -6.03
CA SER A 192 -7.76 25.54 -5.44
C SER A 192 -6.34 25.15 -5.86
N TYR A 193 -6.15 23.95 -6.43
CA TYR A 193 -4.83 23.39 -6.74
C TYR A 193 -3.90 23.34 -5.51
N ILE A 194 -4.48 23.25 -4.32
CA ILE A 194 -3.75 23.12 -3.06
C ILE A 194 -3.61 21.63 -2.74
N TYR A 195 -2.38 21.18 -2.58
CA TYR A 195 -2.06 19.79 -2.29
C TYR A 195 -1.24 19.68 -1.01
N GLN A 196 -1.64 18.76 -0.14
CA GLN A 196 -0.86 18.45 1.04
C GLN A 196 0.23 17.41 0.73
N PRO A 197 1.33 17.38 1.51
CA PRO A 197 2.36 16.35 1.36
C PRO A 197 1.92 14.93 1.70
N TRP A 198 0.79 14.77 2.39
CA TRP A 198 0.13 13.51 2.70
C TRP A 198 -1.13 13.35 1.86
N GLY A 199 -1.64 12.12 1.76
CA GLY A 199 -2.89 11.84 1.07
C GLY A 199 -4.10 12.35 1.85
N GLU A 200 -5.06 12.92 1.14
CA GLU A 200 -6.35 13.34 1.71
C GLU A 200 -7.52 12.57 1.08
N ALA A 201 -8.73 12.81 1.59
CA ALA A 201 -9.93 12.28 0.94
C ALA A 201 -10.02 12.81 -0.50
N GLY A 202 -10.48 12.00 -1.44
CA GLY A 202 -10.53 12.37 -2.86
C GLY A 202 -9.27 12.04 -3.67
N GLU A 203 -8.12 11.86 -3.03
CA GLU A 203 -6.84 11.60 -3.71
C GLU A 203 -6.54 10.11 -3.87
N GLY A 204 -6.25 9.68 -5.10
CA GLY A 204 -5.86 8.31 -5.37
C GLY A 204 -6.04 7.90 -6.82
N PHE A 205 -5.76 6.64 -7.11
CA PHE A 205 -6.03 6.08 -8.44
C PHE A 205 -7.53 5.85 -8.59
N LEU A 206 -8.19 6.72 -9.35
CA LEU A 206 -9.63 6.70 -9.59
C LEU A 206 -9.89 6.84 -11.11
N SER A 207 -11.15 6.84 -11.51
CA SER A 207 -11.51 7.29 -12.86
C SER A 207 -11.26 8.78 -13.05
N VAL A 208 -11.35 9.23 -14.31
CA VAL A 208 -11.54 10.64 -14.62
C VAL A 208 -12.78 11.19 -13.92
N GLU A 209 -12.85 12.51 -13.81
CA GLU A 209 -14.00 13.18 -13.23
C GLU A 209 -15.24 13.05 -14.14
N PHE A 210 -16.41 12.84 -13.51
CA PHE A 210 -17.72 12.90 -14.13
C PHE A 210 -18.60 13.94 -13.43
N GLY A 211 -19.51 14.59 -14.18
CA GLY A 211 -20.49 15.53 -13.62
C GLY A 211 -20.05 17.00 -13.53
N GLY A 212 -18.77 17.31 -13.77
CA GLY A 212 -18.16 18.64 -13.69
C GLY A 212 -18.72 19.74 -14.61
N ASN A 213 -18.64 20.99 -14.15
CA ASN A 213 -18.58 22.18 -15.02
C ASN A 213 -17.11 22.63 -15.06
N SER A 214 -16.45 22.48 -16.20
CA SER A 214 -15.04 22.84 -16.42
C SER A 214 -14.86 24.37 -16.44
N GLY A 215 -14.91 25.00 -15.27
CA GLY A 215 -14.71 26.44 -15.10
C GLY A 215 -13.25 26.90 -15.09
N ALA A 216 -12.26 26.00 -15.07
CA ALA A 216 -10.85 26.35 -15.20
C ALA A 216 -10.10 25.20 -15.88
N GLY A 217 -9.28 25.51 -16.88
CA GLY A 217 -8.81 24.56 -17.90
C GLY A 217 -7.98 23.38 -17.43
N SER A 218 -8.35 22.19 -17.89
CA SER A 218 -7.47 21.15 -18.49
C SER A 218 -8.19 19.80 -18.69
N GLY A 219 -9.38 19.60 -18.13
CA GLY A 219 -10.21 18.41 -18.38
C GLY A 219 -11.20 18.59 -19.56
N PRO A 220 -11.54 17.51 -20.30
CA PRO A 220 -12.59 17.58 -21.30
C PRO A 220 -13.92 17.96 -20.65
N SER A 221 -14.54 19.02 -21.18
CA SER A 221 -15.82 19.54 -20.74
C SER A 221 -16.95 18.65 -21.25
N PHE A 222 -17.61 17.91 -20.36
CA PHE A 222 -18.81 17.15 -20.71
C PHE A 222 -20.06 17.90 -20.25
N PRO A 223 -21.03 18.20 -21.15
CA PRO A 223 -22.29 18.77 -20.72
C PRO A 223 -23.02 17.84 -19.74
N PRO A 224 -24.01 18.36 -18.98
CA PRO A 224 -24.83 17.54 -18.09
C PRO A 224 -25.43 16.36 -18.85
N GLY A 225 -25.36 15.16 -18.27
CA GLY A 225 -25.97 13.95 -18.85
C GLY A 225 -25.35 13.45 -20.17
N THR A 226 -24.26 14.03 -20.68
CA THR A 226 -23.78 13.68 -22.03
C THR A 226 -22.79 12.52 -22.04
N LEU A 227 -21.95 12.35 -21.02
CA LEU A 227 -21.14 11.13 -20.87
C LEU A 227 -21.39 10.47 -19.51
N PRO A 228 -22.09 9.31 -19.47
CA PRO A 228 -22.07 8.49 -18.27
C PRO A 228 -20.65 7.99 -18.02
N ALA A 229 -20.30 7.74 -16.76
CA ALA A 229 -19.24 6.78 -16.48
C ALA A 229 -19.74 5.42 -16.99
N SER A 230 -19.40 5.06 -18.23
CA SER A 230 -19.80 3.78 -18.80
C SER A 230 -18.89 2.71 -18.20
N MET A 231 -19.49 1.86 -17.39
CA MET A 231 -18.78 0.76 -16.75
C MET A 231 -19.29 -0.54 -17.34
N ILE A 232 -18.44 -1.13 -18.17
CA ILE A 232 -18.74 -2.40 -18.81
C ILE A 232 -18.01 -3.48 -18.03
N ALA A 233 -18.79 -4.41 -17.45
CA ALA A 233 -18.25 -5.71 -17.10
C ALA A 233 -18.74 -6.72 -18.12
N ASP A 234 -17.80 -7.30 -18.83
CA ASP A 234 -18.00 -8.53 -19.57
C ASP A 234 -17.83 -9.74 -18.65
N SER A 235 -18.12 -10.91 -19.21
CA SER A 235 -17.85 -12.19 -18.58
C SER A 235 -18.65 -12.48 -17.29
N VAL A 236 -19.91 -12.07 -17.23
CA VAL A 236 -20.98 -12.57 -16.33
C VAL A 236 -21.75 -13.77 -16.93
N TRP A 237 -21.17 -14.38 -17.98
CA TRP A 237 -21.71 -15.35 -18.95
C TRP A 237 -22.28 -16.68 -18.43
N ALA A 238 -22.21 -16.94 -17.13
CA ALA A 238 -22.68 -18.20 -16.57
C ALA A 238 -23.40 -17.95 -15.25
N GLU A 239 -24.14 -16.85 -15.18
CA GLU A 239 -25.08 -16.71 -14.09
C GLU A 239 -26.03 -17.92 -14.09
N ALA A 240 -26.07 -18.64 -12.98
CA ALA A 240 -27.10 -19.63 -12.77
C ALA A 240 -28.38 -18.85 -12.47
N ARG A 241 -29.23 -18.66 -13.50
CA ARG A 241 -30.56 -18.00 -13.43
C ARG A 241 -31.55 -18.87 -12.65
N THR A 242 -31.15 -19.30 -11.46
CA THR A 242 -31.92 -20.15 -10.56
C THR A 242 -32.62 -19.25 -9.56
N ALA A 243 -33.87 -19.55 -9.22
CA ALA A 243 -34.62 -18.81 -8.22
C ALA A 243 -33.88 -18.86 -6.86
N GLY A 244 -33.66 -17.70 -6.23
CA GLY A 244 -33.25 -17.60 -4.82
C GLY A 244 -32.06 -16.67 -4.51
N THR A 245 -31.15 -16.41 -5.45
CA THR A 245 -30.01 -15.49 -5.25
C THR A 245 -29.97 -14.42 -6.33
N VAL A 246 -29.97 -13.15 -5.94
CA VAL A 246 -30.07 -12.00 -6.85
C VAL A 246 -28.68 -11.39 -7.06
N PRO A 247 -28.21 -11.18 -8.31
CA PRO A 247 -26.95 -10.49 -8.56
C PRO A 247 -26.92 -9.11 -7.90
N GLN A 248 -25.74 -8.67 -7.54
CA GLN A 248 -25.52 -7.38 -6.89
C GLN A 248 -24.48 -6.59 -7.68
N VAL A 249 -24.71 -5.29 -7.79
CA VAL A 249 -23.68 -4.33 -8.19
C VAL A 249 -23.26 -3.51 -6.99
N GLU A 250 -21.96 -3.26 -6.88
CA GLU A 250 -21.32 -2.41 -5.89
C GLU A 250 -20.44 -1.39 -6.61
N LEU A 251 -20.64 -0.10 -6.35
CA LEU A 251 -19.84 1.00 -6.91
C LEU A 251 -19.27 1.86 -5.78
N LEU A 252 -17.98 2.18 -5.87
CA LEU A 252 -17.36 3.15 -4.97
C LEU A 252 -17.26 4.51 -5.65
N PHE A 253 -18.04 5.47 -5.17
CA PHE A 253 -17.98 6.86 -5.56
C PHE A 253 -17.07 7.65 -4.62
N VAL A 254 -16.42 8.67 -5.15
CA VAL A 254 -15.53 9.58 -4.42
C VAL A 254 -15.78 10.98 -4.96
N GLY A 255 -15.94 11.98 -4.09
CA GLY A 255 -16.11 13.36 -4.55
C GLY A 255 -14.82 13.94 -5.14
N ALA A 256 -14.97 14.77 -6.16
CA ALA A 256 -13.88 15.49 -6.80
C ALA A 256 -13.92 17.00 -6.52
N TRP A 257 -15.01 17.50 -5.94
CA TRP A 257 -15.22 18.92 -5.63
C TRP A 257 -15.83 19.09 -4.24
N SER A 258 -15.71 20.28 -3.67
CA SER A 258 -16.10 20.60 -2.29
C SER A 258 -17.61 20.59 -2.02
N GLY A 259 -18.42 20.70 -3.07
CA GLY A 259 -19.89 20.74 -3.01
C GLY A 259 -20.57 19.38 -2.74
N PRO A 260 -21.91 19.39 -2.66
CA PRO A 260 -22.70 18.17 -2.47
C PRO A 260 -22.85 17.40 -3.79
N HIS A 261 -22.73 16.08 -3.75
CA HIS A 261 -22.85 15.18 -4.89
C HIS A 261 -24.12 14.36 -4.76
N THR A 262 -24.91 14.25 -5.81
CA THR A 262 -26.00 13.28 -5.91
C THR A 262 -25.82 12.50 -7.20
N VAL A 263 -25.46 11.22 -7.10
CA VAL A 263 -25.18 10.37 -8.25
C VAL A 263 -26.32 9.40 -8.45
N GLN A 264 -27.00 9.47 -9.60
CA GLN A 264 -27.94 8.46 -10.05
C GLN A 264 -27.17 7.32 -10.72
N VAL A 265 -27.54 6.08 -10.38
CA VAL A 265 -26.99 4.86 -10.98
C VAL A 265 -28.08 4.16 -11.77
N SER A 266 -27.76 3.77 -13.00
CA SER A 266 -28.66 3.03 -13.89
C SER A 266 -27.93 1.87 -14.56
N VAL A 267 -28.70 0.97 -15.17
CA VAL A 267 -28.19 -0.10 -16.03
C VAL A 267 -28.88 -0.04 -17.39
N MET A 268 -28.12 -0.27 -18.46
CA MET A 268 -28.71 -0.35 -19.81
C MET A 268 -29.36 -1.72 -19.99
N GLN A 269 -30.64 -1.74 -20.39
CA GLN A 269 -31.32 -3.00 -20.68
C GLN A 269 -30.71 -3.65 -21.94
N PRO A 270 -30.25 -4.92 -21.88
CA PRO A 270 -29.60 -5.59 -22.99
C PRO A 270 -30.40 -5.55 -24.30
N GLY A 271 -29.73 -5.23 -25.41
CA GLY A 271 -30.35 -5.17 -26.74
C GLY A 271 -31.22 -3.93 -26.98
N THR A 272 -31.21 -2.96 -26.05
CA THR A 272 -31.97 -1.72 -26.15
C THR A 272 -31.09 -0.50 -25.81
N ASN A 273 -31.64 0.70 -26.01
CA ASN A 273 -31.06 1.95 -25.52
C ASN A 273 -31.81 2.50 -24.28
N THR A 274 -32.52 1.63 -23.56
CA THR A 274 -33.34 2.01 -22.40
C THR A 274 -32.57 1.79 -21.11
N GLU A 275 -32.45 2.85 -20.31
CA GLU A 275 -31.87 2.80 -18.96
C GLU A 275 -32.92 2.41 -17.92
N ARG A 276 -32.56 1.51 -17.01
CA ARG A 276 -33.32 1.22 -15.79
C ARG A 276 -32.58 1.82 -14.60
N VAL A 277 -33.21 2.77 -13.91
CA VAL A 277 -32.64 3.39 -12.71
C VAL A 277 -32.57 2.35 -11.58
N LEU A 278 -31.39 2.22 -10.98
CA LEU A 278 -31.17 1.41 -9.78
C LEU A 278 -31.41 2.24 -8.51
N GLY A 279 -31.01 3.52 -8.52
CA GLY A 279 -31.21 4.42 -7.40
C GLY A 279 -30.26 5.61 -7.46
N SER A 280 -30.21 6.37 -6.38
CA SER A 280 -29.29 7.50 -6.23
C SER A 280 -28.54 7.43 -4.90
N ILE A 281 -27.36 8.02 -4.85
CA ILE A 281 -26.55 8.16 -3.64
C ILE A 281 -26.04 9.59 -3.50
N SER A 282 -26.08 10.12 -2.29
CA SER A 282 -25.60 11.47 -1.99
C SER A 282 -24.44 11.47 -1.00
N PHE A 283 -23.51 12.40 -1.19
CA PHE A 283 -22.34 12.64 -0.35
C PHE A 283 -21.85 14.08 -0.52
N ASN A 284 -20.89 14.52 0.30
CA ASN A 284 -20.41 15.90 0.25
C ASN A 284 -18.89 15.97 0.21
N GLY A 285 -18.37 17.04 -0.38
CA GLY A 285 -16.93 17.26 -0.49
C GLY A 285 -16.23 16.05 -1.11
N TYR A 286 -15.12 15.64 -0.52
CA TYR A 286 -14.26 14.57 -1.05
C TYR A 286 -14.54 13.19 -0.43
N GLU A 287 -15.71 13.01 0.19
CA GLU A 287 -16.10 11.74 0.80
C GLU A 287 -16.10 10.60 -0.22
N LYS A 288 -15.79 9.39 0.26
CA LYS A 288 -16.07 8.15 -0.45
C LYS A 288 -17.39 7.54 0.01
N ARG A 289 -18.21 7.07 -0.92
CA ARG A 289 -19.45 6.33 -0.62
C ARG A 289 -19.61 5.09 -1.47
N LEU A 290 -20.14 4.06 -0.85
CA LEU A 290 -20.42 2.79 -1.48
C LEU A 290 -21.90 2.70 -1.84
N PHE A 291 -22.20 2.55 -3.12
CA PHE A 291 -23.54 2.22 -3.60
C PHE A 291 -23.63 0.71 -3.81
N ARG A 292 -24.68 0.08 -3.29
CA ARG A 292 -24.97 -1.34 -3.50
C ARG A 292 -26.43 -1.49 -3.91
N HIS A 293 -26.68 -2.28 -4.95
CA HIS A 293 -28.04 -2.52 -5.40
C HIS A 293 -28.20 -3.92 -6.04
N PRO A 294 -29.33 -4.62 -5.82
CA PRO A 294 -29.66 -5.82 -6.56
C PRO A 294 -29.88 -5.53 -8.06
N LEU A 295 -29.35 -6.38 -8.93
CA LEU A 295 -29.69 -6.38 -10.35
C LEU A 295 -30.81 -7.39 -10.61
N LEU A 296 -31.58 -7.13 -11.66
CA LEU A 296 -32.45 -8.12 -12.26
C LEU A 296 -31.61 -9.02 -13.17
N HIS A 297 -31.99 -10.29 -13.28
CA HIS A 297 -31.40 -11.19 -14.28
C HIS A 297 -31.53 -10.65 -15.72
N SER A 298 -32.56 -9.83 -15.98
CA SER A 298 -32.77 -9.17 -17.26
C SER A 298 -31.78 -8.05 -17.56
N ASP A 299 -31.08 -7.49 -16.56
CA ASP A 299 -30.05 -6.48 -16.78
C ASP A 299 -28.75 -7.07 -17.35
N ILE A 300 -28.60 -8.39 -17.25
CA ILE A 300 -27.43 -9.12 -17.71
C ILE A 300 -27.73 -9.69 -19.09
N SER A 301 -26.95 -9.28 -20.10
CA SER A 301 -27.15 -9.76 -21.47
C SER A 301 -27.00 -11.29 -21.55
N PRO A 302 -27.56 -11.95 -22.60
CA PRO A 302 -27.30 -13.37 -22.85
C PRO A 302 -25.81 -13.72 -22.98
N THR A 303 -24.98 -12.76 -23.39
CA THR A 303 -23.51 -12.88 -23.47
C THR A 303 -22.80 -12.60 -22.15
N GLY A 304 -23.54 -12.29 -21.08
CA GLY A 304 -22.99 -12.00 -19.76
C GLY A 304 -22.36 -10.62 -19.64
N VAL A 305 -22.88 -9.63 -20.33
CA VAL A 305 -22.41 -8.25 -20.25
C VAL A 305 -23.41 -7.44 -19.42
N VAL A 306 -22.87 -6.61 -18.52
CA VAL A 306 -23.63 -5.62 -17.76
C VAL A 306 -23.05 -4.24 -18.05
N TYR A 307 -23.93 -3.33 -18.42
CA TYR A 307 -23.61 -1.93 -18.67
C TYR A 307 -24.19 -1.11 -17.53
N THR A 308 -23.34 -0.73 -16.57
CA THR A 308 -23.72 0.19 -15.49
C THR A 308 -23.30 1.60 -15.86
N LEU A 309 -24.18 2.55 -15.58
CA LEU A 309 -24.00 3.96 -15.84
C LEU A 309 -24.17 4.73 -14.54
N SER A 310 -23.42 5.83 -14.39
CA SER A 310 -23.66 6.80 -13.33
C SER A 310 -23.72 8.22 -13.91
N ARG A 311 -24.60 9.04 -13.35
CA ARG A 311 -24.85 10.43 -13.78
C ARG A 311 -24.99 11.32 -12.56
N ASP A 312 -24.43 12.52 -12.64
CA ASP A 312 -24.75 13.56 -11.65
C ASP A 312 -26.21 13.97 -11.84
N ALA A 313 -26.97 13.96 -10.74
CA ALA A 313 -28.39 14.26 -10.68
C ALA A 313 -28.68 15.60 -9.98
N ASN A 314 -27.66 16.35 -9.57
CA ASN A 314 -27.84 17.68 -9.01
C ASN A 314 -28.30 18.70 -10.07
N ALA A 315 -29.24 19.59 -9.69
CA ALA A 315 -29.56 20.77 -10.48
C ALA A 315 -28.38 21.76 -10.42
N ARG A 316 -27.82 22.14 -11.56
CA ARG A 316 -26.65 23.02 -11.61
C ARG A 316 -27.03 24.48 -11.33
N THR A 317 -26.37 25.11 -10.36
CA THR A 317 -26.28 26.57 -10.24
C THR A 317 -24.87 27.03 -10.63
N THR A 318 -24.70 28.28 -11.06
CA THR A 318 -23.39 28.81 -11.50
C THR A 318 -22.36 28.94 -10.38
N SER A 319 -22.79 28.91 -9.12
CA SER A 319 -21.93 29.06 -7.94
C SER A 319 -21.52 27.74 -7.29
N GLN A 320 -22.13 26.62 -7.67
CA GLN A 320 -21.89 25.33 -7.03
C GLN A 320 -21.09 24.41 -7.96
N LYS A 321 -20.05 23.81 -7.38
CA LYS A 321 -19.13 22.92 -8.08
C LYS A 321 -19.46 21.48 -7.70
N TYR A 322 -19.75 20.68 -8.71
CA TYR A 322 -20.23 19.32 -8.59
C TYR A 322 -19.40 18.43 -9.50
N GLY A 323 -18.93 17.31 -8.96
CA GLY A 323 -18.14 16.39 -9.75
C GLY A 323 -17.66 15.26 -8.88
N TYR A 324 -17.72 14.05 -9.42
CA TYR A 324 -17.38 12.84 -8.71
C TYR A 324 -16.51 11.95 -9.58
N ARG A 325 -15.88 11.00 -8.91
CA ARG A 325 -15.06 9.94 -9.49
C ARG A 325 -15.56 8.60 -8.99
N VAL A 326 -15.10 7.57 -9.66
CA VAL A 326 -15.39 6.18 -9.35
C VAL A 326 -14.08 5.45 -9.12
N GLY A 327 -13.96 4.75 -7.99
CA GLY A 327 -12.82 3.90 -7.71
C GLY A 327 -12.94 2.52 -8.35
N TYR A 328 -14.09 1.86 -8.21
CA TYR A 328 -14.35 0.57 -8.85
C TYR A 328 -15.84 0.30 -9.00
N VAL A 329 -16.17 -0.64 -9.89
CA VAL A 329 -17.43 -1.38 -9.88
C VAL A 329 -17.16 -2.87 -9.69
N ARG A 330 -17.99 -3.51 -8.87
CA ARG A 330 -17.92 -4.94 -8.56
C ARG A 330 -19.31 -5.56 -8.70
N TYR A 331 -19.39 -6.62 -9.48
CA TYR A 331 -20.57 -7.44 -9.67
C TYR A 331 -20.40 -8.74 -8.90
N THR A 332 -21.38 -9.12 -8.10
CA THR A 332 -21.44 -10.43 -7.42
C THR A 332 -22.67 -11.17 -7.91
N PHE A 333 -22.54 -12.39 -8.41
CA PHE A 333 -23.63 -13.10 -9.08
C PHE A 333 -23.56 -14.61 -8.83
N PRO A 334 -24.71 -15.31 -8.74
CA PRO A 334 -24.73 -16.75 -8.59
C PRO A 334 -24.27 -17.43 -9.89
N GLN A 335 -23.43 -18.44 -9.78
CA GLN A 335 -22.88 -19.18 -10.91
C GLN A 335 -22.87 -20.68 -10.60
N ALA A 336 -23.18 -21.51 -11.60
CA ALA A 336 -23.10 -22.95 -11.45
C ALA A 336 -21.64 -23.38 -11.16
N SER A 337 -21.47 -24.34 -10.26
CA SER A 337 -20.16 -24.89 -9.91
C SER A 337 -19.64 -25.80 -11.03
N ARG A 338 -18.87 -25.24 -11.97
CA ARG A 338 -18.24 -25.98 -13.08
C ARG A 338 -16.77 -25.63 -13.19
N TRP A 339 -15.93 -26.65 -13.33
CA TRP A 339 -14.52 -26.50 -13.68
C TRP A 339 -14.36 -26.51 -15.20
N ARG A 340 -13.66 -25.52 -15.76
CA ARG A 340 -13.44 -25.43 -17.21
C ARG A 340 -12.07 -25.98 -17.58
N ALA A 341 -11.98 -26.60 -18.76
CA ALA A 341 -10.68 -27.05 -19.29
C ALA A 341 -9.70 -25.87 -19.38
N GLY A 342 -8.45 -26.09 -18.97
CA GLY A 342 -7.40 -25.06 -18.92
C GLY A 342 -7.51 -24.07 -17.75
N GLN A 343 -8.56 -24.16 -16.92
CA GLN A 343 -8.67 -23.35 -15.72
C GLN A 343 -7.63 -23.79 -14.68
N ARG A 344 -6.91 -22.84 -14.09
CA ARG A 344 -5.91 -23.10 -13.04
C ARG A 344 -6.46 -22.86 -11.63
N GLN A 345 -7.38 -21.92 -11.52
CA GLN A 345 -8.00 -21.56 -10.25
C GLN A 345 -9.39 -20.95 -10.46
N MET A 346 -10.23 -21.00 -9.42
CA MET A 346 -11.59 -20.49 -9.39
C MET A 346 -11.86 -19.85 -8.02
N ALA A 347 -11.89 -18.53 -7.96
CA ALA A 347 -12.24 -17.81 -6.73
C ALA A 347 -13.75 -17.57 -6.67
N PHE A 348 -14.34 -17.70 -5.49
CA PHE A 348 -15.77 -17.55 -5.25
C PHE A 348 -16.08 -17.33 -3.78
N SER A 349 -17.35 -17.14 -3.47
CA SER A 349 -17.88 -17.08 -2.11
C SER A 349 -19.12 -17.97 -1.99
N ASN A 350 -19.45 -18.38 -0.78
CA ASN A 350 -20.77 -18.95 -0.52
C ASN A 350 -21.85 -17.87 -0.47
N ASP A 351 -23.07 -18.25 -0.78
CA ASP A 351 -24.24 -17.41 -0.56
C ASP A 351 -24.89 -17.67 0.81
N SER A 352 -25.88 -16.83 1.14
CA SER A 352 -26.69 -16.95 2.34
C SER A 352 -27.88 -17.91 2.19
N THR A 353 -27.99 -18.67 1.10
CA THR A 353 -29.08 -19.63 0.87
C THR A 353 -28.74 -21.05 1.33
N LEU A 354 -27.54 -21.23 1.88
CA LEU A 354 -27.07 -22.49 2.44
C LEU A 354 -27.97 -22.99 3.57
N ALA A 355 -28.26 -24.29 3.57
CA ALA A 355 -28.95 -25.00 4.66
C ALA A 355 -27.97 -25.64 5.69
N GLY A 356 -26.66 -25.50 5.46
CA GLY A 356 -25.58 -26.08 6.28
C GLY A 356 -24.22 -25.56 5.81
N PRO A 357 -23.10 -26.18 6.24
CA PRO A 357 -21.79 -25.84 5.69
C PRO A 357 -21.75 -25.94 4.16
N ALA A 358 -21.05 -25.02 3.51
CA ALA A 358 -21.01 -24.95 2.06
C ALA A 358 -20.35 -26.22 1.49
N TYR A 359 -21.09 -26.96 0.67
CA TYR A 359 -20.61 -28.15 -0.02
C TYR A 359 -20.82 -28.00 -1.52
N TYR A 360 -19.75 -28.12 -2.30
CA TYR A 360 -19.81 -27.97 -3.76
C TYR A 360 -19.31 -29.22 -4.45
N THR A 361 -20.06 -29.68 -5.45
CA THR A 361 -19.63 -30.75 -6.34
C THR A 361 -19.32 -30.19 -7.72
N LEU A 362 -18.27 -30.70 -8.35
CA LEU A 362 -17.82 -30.27 -9.67
C LEU A 362 -17.48 -31.48 -10.52
N ASP A 363 -17.91 -31.43 -11.77
CA ASP A 363 -17.63 -32.45 -12.79
C ASP A 363 -16.32 -32.16 -13.53
N SER A 364 -15.68 -33.21 -14.04
CA SER A 364 -14.49 -33.12 -14.90
C SER A 364 -13.36 -32.29 -14.29
N ILE A 365 -13.23 -32.34 -12.97
CA ILE A 365 -12.24 -31.57 -12.22
C ILE A 365 -11.00 -32.43 -11.90
N PRO A 366 -9.77 -31.94 -12.17
CA PRO A 366 -8.57 -32.73 -11.93
C PRO A 366 -8.40 -33.18 -10.48
N ALA A 367 -7.81 -34.35 -10.28
CA ALA A 367 -7.49 -34.90 -8.97
C ALA A 367 -6.54 -34.05 -8.12
N THR A 368 -5.82 -33.15 -8.78
CA THR A 368 -4.85 -32.23 -8.22
C THR A 368 -5.48 -30.93 -7.72
N VAL A 369 -6.77 -30.70 -7.96
CA VAL A 369 -7.45 -29.51 -7.46
C VAL A 369 -7.75 -29.63 -5.97
N ARG A 370 -7.42 -28.58 -5.23
CA ARG A 370 -7.71 -28.42 -3.80
C ARG A 370 -8.52 -27.16 -3.54
N GLY A 371 -9.29 -27.19 -2.45
CA GLY A 371 -10.01 -26.03 -1.95
C GLY A 371 -9.18 -25.25 -0.95
N PHE A 372 -9.45 -23.96 -0.85
CA PHE A 372 -8.82 -23.07 0.12
C PHE A 372 -9.83 -22.07 0.68
N ASP A 373 -9.87 -21.92 2.00
CA ASP A 373 -10.54 -20.77 2.65
C ASP A 373 -9.50 -19.66 2.83
N LEU A 374 -9.71 -18.56 2.09
CA LEU A 374 -8.86 -17.38 2.01
C LEU A 374 -9.41 -16.20 2.82
N THR A 375 -10.40 -16.43 3.69
CA THR A 375 -11.01 -15.37 4.49
C THR A 375 -9.99 -14.71 5.41
N ASP A 376 -9.11 -15.51 6.04
CA ASP A 376 -7.87 -15.04 6.66
C ASP A 376 -6.66 -15.48 5.83
N THR A 377 -6.09 -14.56 5.08
CA THR A 377 -4.96 -14.83 4.18
C THR A 377 -3.66 -15.16 4.91
N TYR A 378 -3.56 -14.95 6.23
CA TYR A 378 -2.42 -15.38 7.04
C TYR A 378 -2.60 -16.79 7.62
N ASN A 379 -3.84 -17.27 7.69
CA ASN A 379 -4.22 -18.57 8.25
C ASN A 379 -5.11 -19.34 7.27
N VAL A 380 -4.64 -19.48 6.02
CA VAL A 380 -5.37 -20.19 4.97
C VAL A 380 -5.60 -21.64 5.40
N GLN A 381 -6.84 -22.12 5.20
CA GLN A 381 -7.19 -23.52 5.39
C GLN A 381 -7.21 -24.22 4.04
N ARG A 382 -6.71 -25.45 3.97
CA ARG A 382 -6.68 -26.28 2.77
C ARG A 382 -7.75 -27.36 2.89
N VAL A 383 -8.61 -27.47 1.89
CA VAL A 383 -9.74 -28.39 1.82
C VAL A 383 -9.44 -29.48 0.80
N GLU A 384 -9.51 -30.73 1.24
CA GLU A 384 -9.35 -31.89 0.36
C GLU A 384 -10.55 -32.07 -0.56
N GLY A 385 -10.31 -32.45 -1.81
CA GLY A 385 -11.35 -32.81 -2.75
C GLY A 385 -11.75 -34.27 -2.61
N LEU A 386 -12.94 -34.54 -2.08
CA LEU A 386 -13.48 -35.89 -1.94
C LEU A 386 -13.83 -36.46 -3.32
N ALA A 387 -13.31 -37.65 -3.65
CA ALA A 387 -13.65 -38.32 -4.90
C ALA A 387 -15.10 -38.81 -4.86
N LEU A 388 -15.85 -38.55 -5.94
CA LEU A 388 -17.22 -39.00 -6.14
C LEU A 388 -17.29 -39.89 -7.39
N ALA A 389 -18.49 -40.29 -7.83
CA ALA A 389 -18.66 -41.11 -9.02
C ALA A 389 -18.12 -40.41 -10.28
N GLY A 390 -17.44 -41.15 -11.15
CA GLY A 390 -16.84 -40.61 -12.38
C GLY A 390 -15.68 -39.65 -12.10
N GLN A 391 -15.59 -38.56 -12.88
CA GLN A 391 -14.57 -37.51 -12.71
C GLN A 391 -15.06 -36.35 -11.81
N GLN A 392 -15.97 -36.65 -10.88
CA GLN A 392 -16.55 -35.67 -9.98
C GLN A 392 -15.77 -35.56 -8.66
N ARG A 393 -15.74 -34.35 -8.09
CA ARG A 393 -15.21 -34.13 -6.73
C ARG A 393 -16.09 -33.21 -5.91
N GLY A 394 -16.14 -33.49 -4.62
CA GLY A 394 -16.82 -32.69 -3.61
C GLY A 394 -15.85 -31.91 -2.72
N TYR A 395 -16.20 -30.66 -2.40
CA TYR A 395 -15.43 -29.78 -1.51
C TYR A 395 -16.33 -29.21 -0.44
N SER A 396 -16.03 -29.52 0.83
CA SER A 396 -16.80 -29.06 1.99
C SER A 396 -16.02 -27.99 2.76
N PHE A 397 -16.66 -26.84 2.99
CA PHE A 397 -16.08 -25.69 3.68
C PHE A 397 -16.82 -25.45 5.00
N PRO A 398 -16.38 -26.03 6.13
CA PRO A 398 -17.08 -25.99 7.42
C PRO A 398 -17.38 -24.59 7.93
N GLY A 399 -16.47 -23.65 7.72
CA GLY A 399 -16.61 -22.25 8.17
C GLY A 399 -17.52 -21.40 7.26
N ALA A 400 -17.90 -21.90 6.10
CA ALA A 400 -18.78 -21.22 5.17
C ALA A 400 -20.24 -21.63 5.45
N THR A 401 -21.01 -20.73 6.05
CA THR A 401 -22.40 -20.97 6.47
C THR A 401 -23.31 -19.84 6.02
N THR A 402 -24.62 -19.99 6.21
CA THR A 402 -25.65 -18.98 5.91
C THR A 402 -25.31 -17.60 6.48
N ASN A 403 -24.73 -17.55 7.69
CA ASN A 403 -24.40 -16.31 8.41
C ASN A 403 -22.93 -15.88 8.23
N GLN A 404 -22.12 -16.67 7.50
CA GLN A 404 -20.70 -16.43 7.32
C GLN A 404 -20.31 -16.66 5.87
N VAL A 405 -20.30 -15.56 5.10
CA VAL A 405 -19.75 -15.54 3.75
C VAL A 405 -18.22 -15.59 3.85
N ARG A 406 -17.63 -16.59 3.20
CA ARG A 406 -16.19 -16.85 3.13
C ARG A 406 -15.65 -16.52 1.75
N ARG A 407 -14.35 -16.24 1.68
CA ARG A 407 -13.60 -16.07 0.42
C ARG A 407 -12.94 -17.41 0.11
N LEU A 408 -13.42 -18.08 -0.92
CA LEU A 408 -13.03 -19.45 -1.24
C LEU A 408 -12.28 -19.51 -2.58
N LEU A 409 -11.45 -20.54 -2.73
CA LEU A 409 -10.70 -20.81 -3.95
C LEU A 409 -10.67 -22.32 -4.20
N LEU A 410 -10.88 -22.73 -5.45
CA LEU A 410 -10.41 -24.02 -5.95
C LEU A 410 -9.18 -23.76 -6.82
N ALA A 411 -8.05 -24.42 -6.57
CA ALA A 411 -6.83 -24.25 -7.36
C ALA A 411 -6.17 -25.59 -7.66
N ASP A 412 -5.65 -25.72 -8.87
CA ASP A 412 -4.95 -26.91 -9.35
C ASP A 412 -3.49 -26.89 -8.91
N GLU A 413 -3.12 -27.79 -8.00
CA GLU A 413 -1.76 -27.93 -7.49
C GLU A 413 -0.77 -28.40 -8.55
N ALA A 414 -1.24 -28.96 -9.68
CA ALA A 414 -0.40 -29.29 -10.83
C ALA A 414 -0.10 -28.08 -11.74
N GLN A 415 -0.76 -26.94 -11.53
CA GLN A 415 -0.64 -25.72 -12.36
C GLN A 415 -0.31 -24.48 -11.52
N THR A 416 0.49 -24.67 -10.46
CA THR A 416 0.95 -23.60 -9.58
C THR A 416 1.83 -22.59 -10.30
N ALA A 417 1.88 -21.37 -9.78
CA ALA A 417 2.83 -20.37 -10.22
C ALA A 417 4.18 -20.57 -9.50
N THR A 418 5.28 -20.30 -10.20
CA THR A 418 6.61 -20.20 -9.60
C THR A 418 7.02 -18.73 -9.59
N PRO A 419 7.37 -18.15 -8.43
CA PRO A 419 7.83 -16.77 -8.41
C PRO A 419 9.23 -16.65 -9.01
N ARG A 420 9.69 -15.41 -9.25
CA ARG A 420 11.10 -15.20 -9.61
C ARG A 420 12.01 -15.69 -8.47
N PRO A 421 13.25 -16.12 -8.76
CA PRO A 421 14.17 -16.64 -7.74
C PRO A 421 14.25 -15.73 -6.52
N ALA A 422 14.23 -16.34 -5.33
CA ALA A 422 14.30 -15.61 -4.09
C ALA A 422 15.66 -14.92 -3.96
N VAL A 423 15.66 -13.65 -3.59
CA VAL A 423 16.89 -12.86 -3.44
C VAL A 423 17.23 -12.72 -1.97
N ARG A 424 18.44 -13.11 -1.57
CA ARG A 424 18.90 -12.96 -0.19
C ARG A 424 18.86 -11.47 0.23
N VAL A 425 18.26 -11.20 1.38
CA VAL A 425 18.20 -9.87 2.00
C VAL A 425 18.89 -9.91 3.35
N ARG A 426 19.75 -8.92 3.61
CA ARG A 426 20.35 -8.70 4.92
C ARG A 426 19.70 -7.49 5.55
N PHE A 427 19.07 -7.70 6.70
CA PHE A 427 18.59 -6.61 7.53
C PHE A 427 19.76 -6.04 8.33
N ARG A 428 19.98 -4.73 8.20
CA ARG A 428 21.06 -4.06 8.90
C ARG A 428 20.57 -3.73 10.31
N THR A 429 21.36 -4.11 11.32
CA THR A 429 21.17 -3.55 12.67
C THR A 429 21.52 -2.08 12.62
N LEU A 430 20.54 -1.22 12.91
CA LEU A 430 20.70 0.22 12.94
C LEU A 430 20.78 0.69 14.40
N ASN A 431 21.55 1.75 14.63
CA ASN A 431 21.65 2.42 15.92
C ASN A 431 21.39 3.91 15.71
N ALA A 432 20.20 4.37 16.10
CA ALA A 432 19.76 5.75 15.91
C ALA A 432 20.65 6.77 16.66
N ALA A 433 21.29 6.36 17.77
CA ALA A 433 22.14 7.23 18.57
C ALA A 433 23.56 7.41 18.00
N ALA A 434 23.95 6.62 16.99
CA ALA A 434 25.34 6.57 16.52
C ALA A 434 25.64 7.47 15.30
N SER A 435 24.66 8.17 14.75
CA SER A 435 24.85 9.01 13.56
C SER A 435 24.20 10.37 13.73
N ASN A 436 24.83 11.40 13.19
CA ASN A 436 24.29 12.76 13.13
C ASN A 436 24.11 13.28 11.69
N PHE A 437 24.43 12.46 10.68
CA PHE A 437 24.20 12.76 9.27
C PHE A 437 23.73 11.50 8.51
N LEU A 438 22.42 11.42 8.30
CA LEU A 438 21.73 10.33 7.61
C LEU A 438 21.72 10.60 6.10
N ILE A 439 22.14 9.63 5.29
CA ILE A 439 22.08 9.69 3.83
C ILE A 439 21.21 8.55 3.32
N ILE A 440 20.04 8.88 2.77
CA ILE A 440 19.18 7.94 2.05
C ILE A 440 19.46 8.07 0.56
N SER A 441 19.90 6.99 -0.08
CA SER A 441 20.16 6.97 -1.53
C SER A 441 19.60 5.70 -2.17
N HIS A 442 20.05 5.34 -3.38
CA HIS A 442 19.60 4.16 -4.11
C HIS A 442 20.80 3.40 -4.66
N THR A 443 20.71 2.07 -4.76
CA THR A 443 21.85 1.24 -5.24
C THR A 443 22.35 1.64 -6.63
N TYR A 444 21.46 2.14 -7.49
CA TYR A 444 21.81 2.68 -8.80
C TYR A 444 22.84 3.83 -8.74
N LEU A 445 22.71 4.74 -7.76
CA LEU A 445 23.62 5.88 -7.61
C LEU A 445 24.96 5.50 -6.95
N MET A 446 25.03 4.29 -6.38
CA MET A 446 26.25 3.73 -5.80
C MET A 446 27.19 3.10 -6.83
N ARG A 447 26.78 3.03 -8.09
CA ARG A 447 27.64 2.53 -9.19
C ARG A 447 28.90 3.39 -9.30
N PRO A 448 30.05 2.79 -9.67
CA PRO A 448 31.31 3.50 -9.67
C PRO A 448 31.37 4.58 -10.74
N VAL A 449 31.97 5.72 -10.40
CA VAL A 449 32.39 6.79 -11.31
C VAL A 449 33.89 6.95 -11.10
N GLY A 450 34.70 6.74 -12.14
CA GLY A 450 36.16 6.78 -11.99
C GLY A 450 36.72 5.80 -10.95
N GLY A 451 36.05 4.65 -10.76
CA GLY A 451 36.46 3.61 -9.80
C GLY A 451 35.91 3.76 -8.38
N VAL A 452 35.24 4.88 -8.04
CA VAL A 452 34.73 5.14 -6.69
C VAL A 452 33.20 5.15 -6.63
N ASN A 453 32.63 4.70 -5.51
CA ASN A 453 31.19 4.74 -5.27
C ASN A 453 30.77 6.18 -4.92
N ALA A 454 30.01 6.83 -5.81
CA ALA A 454 29.70 8.26 -5.70
C ALA A 454 28.99 8.65 -4.41
N VAL A 455 28.04 7.83 -3.93
CA VAL A 455 27.32 8.08 -2.67
C VAL A 455 28.25 7.93 -1.46
N ARG A 456 29.16 6.95 -1.50
CA ARG A 456 30.14 6.76 -0.41
C ARG A 456 31.17 7.87 -0.38
N GLU A 457 31.61 8.38 -1.52
CA GLU A 457 32.48 9.56 -1.57
C GLU A 457 31.82 10.80 -0.94
N TYR A 458 30.52 10.99 -1.18
CA TYR A 458 29.78 12.07 -0.54
C TYR A 458 29.77 11.92 0.99
N ALA A 459 29.51 10.70 1.49
CA ALA A 459 29.52 10.38 2.91
C ALA A 459 30.92 10.56 3.54
N ASN A 460 31.96 10.06 2.86
CA ASN A 460 33.35 10.19 3.29
C ASN A 460 33.76 11.66 3.42
N TYR A 461 33.34 12.50 2.48
CA TYR A 461 33.58 13.93 2.56
C TYR A 461 32.90 14.55 3.77
N ARG A 462 31.62 14.27 4.03
CA ARG A 462 30.90 14.77 5.22
C ARG A 462 31.54 14.29 6.54
N ALA A 463 32.10 13.09 6.56
CA ALA A 463 32.86 12.58 7.71
C ALA A 463 34.24 13.25 7.88
N SER A 464 34.80 13.83 6.82
CA SER A 464 36.11 14.49 6.87
C SER A 464 36.09 15.78 7.68
N THR A 465 37.28 16.29 8.03
CA THR A 465 37.41 17.58 8.73
C THR A 465 36.85 18.73 7.91
N LEU A 466 37.07 18.75 6.59
CA LEU A 466 36.56 19.79 5.71
C LEU A 466 35.03 19.73 5.53
N GLY A 467 34.46 18.52 5.53
CA GLY A 467 33.02 18.33 5.33
C GLY A 467 32.18 18.33 6.61
N GLY A 468 32.77 18.62 7.78
CA GLY A 468 32.05 18.88 9.03
C GLY A 468 32.23 17.85 10.15
N ARG A 469 33.06 16.81 9.98
CA ARG A 469 33.32 15.74 10.97
C ARG A 469 32.05 15.01 11.42
N TYR A 470 31.12 14.77 10.50
CA TYR A 470 29.88 14.09 10.81
C TYR A 470 30.05 12.56 10.96
N ASP A 471 29.26 11.98 11.85
CA ASP A 471 29.05 10.53 11.91
C ASP A 471 27.99 10.15 10.87
N THR A 472 28.46 9.70 9.71
CA THR A 472 27.60 9.44 8.55
C THR A 472 27.06 8.02 8.54
N VAL A 473 25.78 7.88 8.18
CA VAL A 473 25.19 6.59 7.84
C VAL A 473 24.56 6.67 6.45
N VAL A 474 24.99 5.77 5.57
CA VAL A 474 24.37 5.60 4.26
C VAL A 474 23.45 4.39 4.29
N ILE A 475 22.21 4.59 3.86
CA ILE A 475 21.18 3.57 3.73
C ILE A 475 20.51 3.72 2.36
N THR A 476 20.18 2.60 1.72
CA THR A 476 19.46 2.62 0.44
C THR A 476 17.96 2.58 0.65
N SER A 477 17.19 3.21 -0.23
CA SER A 477 15.72 3.19 -0.18
C SER A 477 15.21 1.74 -0.26
N GLU A 478 15.88 0.86 -1.00
CA GLU A 478 15.55 -0.56 -1.05
C GLU A 478 15.72 -1.28 0.30
N GLN A 479 16.74 -0.94 1.08
CA GLN A 479 16.90 -1.44 2.45
C GLN A 479 15.78 -0.94 3.35
N LEU A 480 15.39 0.33 3.23
CA LEU A 480 14.30 0.90 4.01
C LEU A 480 12.95 0.29 3.65
N TYR A 481 12.68 0.00 2.38
CA TYR A 481 11.46 -0.73 2.00
C TYR A 481 11.43 -2.09 2.68
N ASN A 482 12.54 -2.85 2.60
CA ASN A 482 12.62 -4.18 3.21
C ASN A 482 12.40 -4.13 4.72
N GLN A 483 13.08 -3.21 5.41
CA GLN A 483 13.13 -3.18 6.86
C GLN A 483 11.94 -2.47 7.51
N PHE A 484 11.46 -1.37 6.92
CA PHE A 484 10.45 -0.48 7.53
C PHE A 484 9.13 -0.41 6.73
N HIS A 485 9.02 -1.13 5.61
CA HIS A 485 7.80 -1.22 4.81
C HIS A 485 7.57 -2.63 4.25
N TYR A 486 8.06 -3.64 4.98
CA TYR A 486 7.83 -5.05 4.69
C TYR A 486 8.21 -5.49 3.27
N GLY A 487 9.17 -4.82 2.64
CA GLY A 487 9.68 -5.08 1.30
C GLY A 487 8.90 -4.42 0.16
N GLU A 488 7.77 -3.77 0.42
CA GLU A 488 6.98 -3.09 -0.61
C GLU A 488 7.53 -1.67 -0.81
N LYS A 489 7.82 -1.26 -2.06
CA LYS A 489 8.32 0.09 -2.37
C LYS A 489 7.27 1.12 -1.95
N SER A 490 7.67 2.10 -1.14
CA SER A 490 6.85 3.25 -0.76
C SER A 490 7.70 4.28 -0.02
N VAL A 491 7.34 5.56 -0.11
CA VAL A 491 7.85 6.61 0.79
C VAL A 491 7.57 6.28 2.27
N GLY A 492 6.54 5.45 2.54
CA GLY A 492 6.20 4.98 3.89
C GLY A 492 7.37 4.31 4.59
N GLY A 493 8.24 3.58 3.87
CA GLY A 493 9.45 2.99 4.46
C GLY A 493 10.48 4.03 4.90
N LEU A 494 10.61 5.13 4.16
CA LEU A 494 11.49 6.25 4.54
C LEU A 494 10.90 6.97 5.75
N ARG A 495 9.60 7.27 5.74
CA ARG A 495 8.90 7.92 6.86
C ARG A 495 8.99 7.08 8.13
N ASN A 496 8.74 5.78 8.05
CA ASN A 496 8.83 4.89 9.20
C ASN A 496 10.24 4.81 9.78
N PHE A 497 11.27 4.82 8.93
CA PHE A 497 12.65 4.94 9.39
C PHE A 497 12.93 6.27 10.11
N VAL A 498 12.49 7.39 9.55
CA VAL A 498 12.66 8.72 10.18
C VAL A 498 11.91 8.80 11.51
N ARG A 499 10.69 8.25 11.60
CA ARG A 499 9.94 8.14 12.86
C ARG A 499 10.65 7.26 13.88
N TRP A 500 11.26 6.15 13.43
CA TRP A 500 12.06 5.29 14.28
C TRP A 500 13.30 6.02 14.82
N GLU A 501 14.03 6.75 13.97
CA GLU A 501 15.16 7.61 14.38
C GLU A 501 14.73 8.65 15.42
N LEU A 502 13.66 9.42 15.14
CA LEU A 502 13.11 10.44 16.04
C LEU A 502 12.68 9.89 17.41
N ALA A 503 12.27 8.63 17.47
CA ALA A 503 11.84 7.99 18.71
C ALA A 503 12.99 7.33 19.49
N ASN A 504 14.09 6.99 18.83
CA ASN A 504 15.18 6.20 19.42
C ASN A 504 16.50 6.96 19.54
N SER A 505 16.57 8.22 19.11
CA SER A 505 17.74 9.08 19.26
C SER A 505 17.36 10.44 19.86
N PRO A 506 17.87 10.80 21.05
CA PRO A 506 17.63 12.11 21.67
C PRO A 506 18.09 13.29 20.80
N ALA A 507 19.06 13.07 19.92
CA ALA A 507 19.63 14.08 19.03
C ALA A 507 18.99 14.07 17.63
N ALA A 508 18.01 13.19 17.34
CA ALA A 508 17.45 13.05 15.99
C ALA A 508 16.93 14.37 15.40
N GLN A 509 16.45 15.30 16.23
CA GLN A 509 15.93 16.58 15.75
C GLN A 509 17.02 17.55 15.28
N THR A 510 18.27 17.32 15.66
CA THR A 510 19.43 18.09 15.21
C THR A 510 20.28 17.33 14.18
N ASN A 511 19.94 16.06 13.90
CA ASN A 511 20.59 15.26 12.87
C ASN A 511 20.18 15.74 11.47
N TYR A 512 21.13 15.73 10.53
CA TYR A 512 20.85 16.07 9.13
C TYR A 512 20.36 14.84 8.36
N LEU A 513 19.28 14.99 7.60
CA LEU A 513 18.78 14.00 6.65
C LEU A 513 19.02 14.48 5.22
N LEU A 514 19.88 13.76 4.49
CA LEU A 514 20.09 13.97 3.07
C LEU A 514 19.41 12.88 2.25
N LEU A 515 18.49 13.30 1.39
CA LEU A 515 17.92 12.47 0.34
C LEU A 515 18.76 12.63 -0.92
N LEU A 516 19.60 11.65 -1.22
CA LEU A 516 20.52 11.68 -2.36
C LEU A 516 19.98 10.81 -3.49
N GLY A 517 19.08 11.40 -4.28
CA GLY A 517 18.48 10.78 -5.46
C GLY A 517 17.18 11.46 -5.88
N LYS A 518 16.84 11.34 -7.16
CA LYS A 518 15.57 11.81 -7.71
C LYS A 518 14.41 11.01 -7.14
N GLY A 519 13.36 11.72 -6.73
CA GLY A 519 12.03 11.16 -6.46
C GLY A 519 11.03 11.72 -7.46
N LEU A 520 9.97 10.95 -7.74
CA LEU A 520 8.81 11.39 -8.50
C LEU A 520 7.59 11.50 -7.60
N MET A 521 6.67 12.39 -7.99
CA MET A 521 5.35 12.42 -7.41
C MET A 521 4.58 11.16 -7.81
N VAL A 522 3.74 10.66 -6.90
CA VAL A 522 2.84 9.56 -7.21
C VAL A 522 1.94 9.95 -8.39
N GLY A 523 1.82 9.06 -9.37
CA GLY A 523 0.89 9.22 -10.50
C GLY A 523 1.23 10.36 -11.47
N GLU A 524 2.45 10.90 -11.42
CA GLU A 524 2.93 11.88 -12.40
C GLU A 524 3.13 11.24 -13.79
N TYR A 525 3.48 9.95 -13.82
CA TYR A 525 3.60 9.16 -15.05
C TYR A 525 2.94 7.79 -14.89
N PRO A 526 2.40 7.20 -15.96
CA PRO A 526 1.96 5.82 -15.94
C PRO A 526 3.12 4.90 -15.56
N ARG A 527 2.88 3.91 -14.70
CA ARG A 527 3.93 2.97 -14.27
C ARG A 527 4.61 2.22 -15.43
N SER A 528 3.87 1.97 -16.51
CA SER A 528 4.39 1.33 -17.73
C SER A 528 5.42 2.18 -18.47
N GLN A 529 5.43 3.50 -18.23
CA GLN A 529 6.30 4.47 -18.91
C GLN A 529 7.49 4.91 -18.03
N LEU A 530 7.54 4.49 -16.76
CA LEU A 530 8.62 4.86 -15.86
C LEU A 530 9.91 4.13 -16.19
N ALA A 531 10.95 4.90 -16.54
CA ALA A 531 12.30 4.37 -16.67
C ALA A 531 12.82 3.86 -15.31
N PRO A 532 13.67 2.80 -15.28
CA PRO A 532 14.18 2.23 -14.03
C PRO A 532 14.93 3.22 -13.10
N ALA A 533 15.47 4.32 -13.63
CA ALA A 533 16.18 5.36 -12.88
C ALA A 533 15.34 6.64 -12.65
N ALA A 534 14.04 6.59 -12.89
CA ALA A 534 13.17 7.76 -12.80
C ALA A 534 12.78 8.11 -11.35
N ASP A 535 12.65 7.10 -10.46
CA ASP A 535 12.22 7.27 -9.07
C ASP A 535 13.06 6.41 -8.10
N LEU A 536 14.18 6.98 -7.66
CA LEU A 536 15.26 6.33 -6.90
C LEU A 536 15.06 6.48 -5.38
N VAL A 537 14.79 7.71 -4.93
CA VAL A 537 14.46 8.04 -3.54
C VAL A 537 13.08 8.69 -3.58
N PRO A 538 11.99 7.95 -3.30
CA PRO A 538 10.63 8.39 -3.60
C PRO A 538 10.28 9.66 -2.84
N SER A 539 9.41 10.47 -3.45
CA SER A 539 8.75 11.59 -2.78
C SER A 539 7.40 11.14 -2.21
N SER A 540 6.66 12.07 -1.59
CA SER A 540 5.37 11.79 -0.97
C SER A 540 4.23 11.73 -1.99
N THR A 541 3.00 12.08 -1.60
CA THR A 541 1.82 12.03 -2.47
C THR A 541 1.83 13.18 -3.50
N ARG A 542 0.68 13.67 -3.97
CA ARG A 542 0.63 14.71 -5.00
C ARG A 542 1.29 16.03 -4.56
N GLY A 543 1.11 16.45 -3.31
CA GLY A 543 1.72 17.66 -2.76
C GLY A 543 3.18 17.46 -2.32
N ALA A 544 3.99 16.82 -3.16
CA ALA A 544 5.33 16.33 -2.82
C ALA A 544 6.15 17.32 -1.97
N SER A 545 6.49 16.89 -0.76
CA SER A 545 7.37 17.62 0.15
C SER A 545 8.07 16.65 1.09
N ASP A 546 9.38 16.82 1.27
CA ASP A 546 10.15 15.98 2.18
C ASP A 546 9.83 16.27 3.66
N ASN A 547 9.11 17.37 3.97
CA ASN A 547 8.53 17.60 5.31
C ASN A 547 7.59 16.45 5.72
N PHE A 548 7.00 15.76 4.75
CA PHE A 548 6.22 14.55 4.96
C PHE A 548 6.96 13.49 5.78
N LEU A 549 8.29 13.45 5.75
CA LEU A 549 9.07 12.41 6.42
C LEU A 549 9.18 12.61 7.94
N SER A 550 9.32 13.85 8.40
CA SER A 550 9.65 14.16 9.80
C SER A 550 8.58 14.94 10.55
N ALA A 551 7.67 15.64 9.87
CA ALA A 551 6.53 16.29 10.51
C ALA A 551 5.56 15.25 11.10
N ASP A 552 4.84 15.65 12.15
CA ASP A 552 3.78 14.87 12.79
C ASP A 552 2.40 15.40 12.34
N TRP A 553 2.21 15.36 11.02
CA TRP A 553 1.07 15.94 10.32
C TRP A 553 -0.25 15.22 10.62
N GLU A 554 -0.18 13.97 11.03
CA GLU A 554 -1.31 13.19 11.56
C GLU A 554 -1.94 13.87 12.78
N ASN A 555 -1.12 14.54 13.61
CA ASN A 555 -1.55 15.26 14.81
C ASN A 555 -1.60 16.79 14.62
N ASN A 556 -1.71 17.27 13.37
CA ASN A 556 -1.70 18.69 13.01
C ASN A 556 -0.42 19.45 13.40
N GLN A 557 0.72 18.75 13.51
CA GLN A 557 2.04 19.36 13.77
C GLN A 557 2.88 19.35 12.49
N TYR A 558 2.82 20.43 11.73
CA TYR A 558 3.37 20.49 10.37
C TYR A 558 4.84 20.92 10.27
N ILE A 559 5.47 21.25 11.41
CA ILE A 559 6.88 21.62 11.46
C ILE A 559 7.72 20.36 11.29
N ALA A 560 8.66 20.40 10.34
CA ALA A 560 9.63 19.33 10.15
C ALA A 560 10.46 19.14 11.43
N ARG A 561 10.56 17.90 11.90
CA ARG A 561 11.29 17.55 13.12
C ARG A 561 12.72 17.11 12.88
N MET A 562 13.19 17.16 11.63
CA MET A 562 14.55 16.80 11.24
C MET A 562 14.98 17.67 10.05
N PRO A 563 16.12 18.39 10.12
CA PRO A 563 16.67 19.14 9.00
C PRO A 563 16.87 18.24 7.77
N THR A 564 16.09 18.49 6.71
CA THR A 564 16.06 17.62 5.53
C THR A 564 16.46 18.40 4.29
N GLY A 565 17.39 17.84 3.52
CA GLY A 565 17.80 18.35 2.21
C GLY A 565 17.77 17.25 1.16
N ARG A 566 17.59 17.63 -0.12
CA ARG A 566 17.60 16.69 -1.25
C ARG A 566 18.57 17.12 -2.34
N VAL A 567 19.35 16.17 -2.83
CA VAL A 567 20.11 16.28 -4.08
C VAL A 567 19.46 15.35 -5.10
N SER A 568 18.72 15.93 -6.03
CA SER A 568 17.94 15.20 -7.05
C SER A 568 18.82 14.71 -8.19
N ALA A 569 19.64 13.68 -7.93
CA ALA A 569 20.46 13.02 -8.94
C ALA A 569 19.74 11.80 -9.55
N THR A 570 19.79 11.66 -10.87
CA THR A 570 19.35 10.48 -11.62
C THR A 570 20.52 9.57 -12.02
N GLU A 571 21.76 10.07 -11.93
CA GLU A 571 22.98 9.35 -12.32
C GLU A 571 24.12 9.51 -11.29
N PRO A 572 24.98 8.49 -11.12
CA PRO A 572 26.15 8.58 -10.24
C PRO A 572 27.05 9.79 -10.52
N GLN A 573 27.25 10.13 -11.81
CA GLN A 573 28.12 11.25 -12.21
C GLN A 573 27.58 12.61 -11.71
N GLN A 574 26.26 12.77 -11.60
CA GLN A 574 25.64 14.00 -11.09
C GLN A 574 25.89 14.16 -9.59
N VAL A 575 25.94 13.05 -8.84
CA VAL A 575 26.33 13.05 -7.41
C VAL A 575 27.76 13.57 -7.25
N ILE A 576 28.70 13.07 -8.04
CA ILE A 576 30.10 13.54 -8.02
C ILE A 576 30.17 15.03 -8.39
N ARG A 577 29.51 15.47 -9.46
CA ARG A 577 29.51 16.89 -9.85
C ARG A 577 28.96 17.80 -8.75
N TYR A 578 27.91 17.38 -8.05
CA TYR A 578 27.39 18.14 -6.92
C TYR A 578 28.37 18.15 -5.74
N LEU A 579 28.99 17.00 -5.44
CA LEU A 579 30.01 16.88 -4.40
C LEU A 579 31.22 17.78 -4.69
N ASP A 580 31.67 17.86 -5.93
CA ASP A 580 32.80 18.73 -6.31
C ASP A 580 32.46 20.20 -6.08
N LYS A 581 31.25 20.64 -6.49
CA LYS A 581 30.78 22.00 -6.17
C LYS A 581 30.75 22.26 -4.66
N LEU A 582 30.29 21.29 -3.88
CA LEU A 582 30.23 21.39 -2.43
C LEU A 582 31.63 21.54 -1.81
N LYS A 583 32.58 20.68 -2.22
CA LYS A 583 33.99 20.74 -1.81
C LYS A 583 34.61 22.09 -2.16
N THR A 584 34.37 22.61 -3.36
CA THR A 584 34.84 23.93 -3.76
C THR A 584 34.22 25.04 -2.91
N HIS A 585 32.91 24.97 -2.65
CA HIS A 585 32.18 25.99 -1.89
C HIS A 585 32.61 26.04 -0.41
N GLU A 586 32.87 24.88 0.20
CA GLU A 586 33.31 24.75 1.60
C GLU A 586 34.84 24.83 1.76
N SER A 587 35.59 24.90 0.65
CA SER A 587 37.06 24.98 0.69
C SER A 587 37.51 26.26 1.43
N PRO A 588 38.39 26.12 2.45
CA PRO A 588 38.99 27.27 3.11
C PRO A 588 39.74 28.20 2.15
N ALA A 589 40.30 27.65 1.06
CA ALA A 589 41.00 28.42 0.04
C ALA A 589 40.08 29.40 -0.71
N LEU A 590 38.77 29.15 -0.71
CA LEU A 590 37.80 30.07 -1.32
C LEU A 590 37.54 31.31 -0.44
N GLY A 591 37.74 31.21 0.89
CA GLY A 591 37.64 32.31 1.84
C GLY A 591 36.43 33.24 1.64
N ALA A 592 36.62 34.54 1.90
CA ALA A 592 35.68 35.60 1.58
C ALA A 592 35.85 36.09 0.14
N ALA A 593 35.75 35.20 -0.85
CA ALA A 593 35.89 35.57 -2.26
C ALA A 593 34.94 36.73 -2.65
N PRO A 594 35.37 37.74 -3.44
CA PRO A 594 34.58 38.92 -3.75
C PRO A 594 33.18 38.63 -4.30
N TRP A 595 33.06 37.58 -5.13
CA TRP A 595 31.78 37.20 -5.74
C TRP A 595 30.73 36.75 -4.71
N ARG A 596 31.11 36.34 -3.48
CA ARG A 596 30.16 35.96 -2.42
C ARG A 596 29.32 37.15 -1.92
N LYS A 597 29.71 38.38 -2.25
CA LYS A 597 28.92 39.61 -2.03
C LYS A 597 28.11 40.05 -3.26
N ASN A 598 28.25 39.36 -4.39
CA ASN A 598 27.43 39.61 -5.58
C ASN A 598 26.09 38.88 -5.41
N ILE A 599 25.11 39.58 -4.87
CA ILE A 599 23.77 39.05 -4.60
C ILE A 599 22.80 39.55 -5.68
N VAL A 600 21.95 38.66 -6.16
CA VAL A 600 20.82 39.01 -7.03
C VAL A 600 19.54 38.89 -6.21
N HIS A 601 18.83 40.00 -6.03
CA HIS A 601 17.48 40.00 -5.48
C HIS A 601 16.47 40.06 -6.63
N LEU A 602 15.50 39.15 -6.62
CA LEU A 602 14.37 39.13 -7.54
C LEU A 602 13.10 39.32 -6.70
N ALA A 603 12.40 40.44 -6.87
CA ALA A 603 11.13 40.73 -6.21
C ALA A 603 10.02 40.80 -7.27
N GLY A 604 8.96 40.00 -7.10
CA GLY A 604 7.78 40.01 -7.96
C GLY A 604 6.52 39.88 -7.12
N GLY A 605 5.44 40.50 -7.55
CA GLY A 605 4.13 40.45 -6.87
C GLY A 605 3.00 40.24 -7.86
N THR A 606 1.80 39.91 -7.36
CA THR A 606 0.60 39.77 -8.20
C THR A 606 -0.03 41.13 -8.54
N ASP A 607 0.28 42.16 -7.75
CA ASP A 607 -0.14 43.55 -7.98
C ASP A 607 0.96 44.57 -7.64
N ALA A 608 0.69 45.85 -7.88
CA ALA A 608 1.64 46.94 -7.66
C ALA A 608 1.99 47.15 -6.17
N GLY A 609 1.05 46.89 -5.26
CA GLY A 609 1.28 47.02 -3.82
C GLY A 609 2.18 45.90 -3.28
N GLU A 610 2.02 44.67 -3.77
CA GLU A 610 2.91 43.56 -3.47
C GLU A 610 4.32 43.80 -4.00
N HIS A 611 4.46 44.30 -5.24
CA HIS A 611 5.77 44.68 -5.78
C HIS A 611 6.51 45.66 -4.87
N GLN A 612 5.87 46.78 -4.52
CA GLN A 612 6.46 47.78 -3.62
C GLN A 612 6.82 47.19 -2.25
N ARG A 613 5.96 46.34 -1.70
CA ARG A 613 6.19 45.72 -0.39
C ARG A 613 7.37 44.74 -0.41
N PHE A 614 7.44 43.87 -1.41
CA PHE A 614 8.50 42.87 -1.51
C PHE A 614 9.84 43.50 -1.88
N GLU A 615 9.83 44.53 -2.74
CA GLU A 615 11.02 45.35 -3.03
C GLU A 615 11.54 46.00 -1.74
N ALA A 616 10.67 46.61 -0.94
CA ALA A 616 11.06 47.19 0.35
C ALA A 616 11.66 46.15 1.33
N TYR A 617 11.23 44.88 1.28
CA TYR A 617 11.89 43.81 2.04
C TYR A 617 13.27 43.47 1.48
N MET A 618 13.40 43.34 0.16
CA MET A 618 14.69 43.09 -0.50
C MET A 618 15.69 44.23 -0.27
N ASP A 619 15.24 45.48 -0.23
CA ASP A 619 16.08 46.64 0.06
C ASP A 619 16.65 46.61 1.49
N LYS A 620 15.86 46.14 2.47
CA LYS A 620 16.38 45.92 3.83
C LYS A 620 17.50 44.87 3.85
N TYR A 621 17.34 43.79 3.08
CA TYR A 621 18.39 42.77 2.96
C TYR A 621 19.60 43.28 2.19
N LYS A 622 19.41 44.12 1.17
CA LYS A 622 20.49 44.77 0.42
C LYS A 622 21.36 45.62 1.33
N GLN A 623 20.75 46.47 2.17
CA GLN A 623 21.48 47.29 3.15
C GLN A 623 22.29 46.44 4.13
N LEU A 624 21.80 45.27 4.52
CA LEU A 624 22.55 44.32 5.35
C LEU A 624 23.73 43.71 4.59
N ALA A 625 23.53 43.33 3.33
CA ALA A 625 24.55 42.70 2.50
C ALA A 625 25.71 43.65 2.12
N GLU A 626 25.42 44.93 1.89
CA GLU A 626 26.39 45.98 1.52
C GLU A 626 27.33 46.37 2.67
N LYS A 627 27.05 45.93 3.91
CA LYS A 627 27.96 46.14 5.04
C LYS A 627 29.34 45.50 4.77
N PRO A 628 30.44 46.12 5.25
CA PRO A 628 31.79 45.55 5.16
C PRO A 628 31.85 44.10 5.67
N LEU A 629 32.77 43.32 5.10
CA LEU A 629 33.00 41.90 5.44
C LEU A 629 33.50 41.71 6.88
#